data_AF-A0A1M5DVK5-F1
#
_entry.id   AF-A0A1M5DVK5-F1
#
_cell.length_a   1.000
_cell.length_b   1.000
_cell.length_c   1.000
_cell.angle_alpha   90.00
_cell.angle_beta   90.00
_cell.angle_gamma   90.00
#
_symmetry.space_group_name_H-M   'P 1'
#
loop_
_entity.id
_entity.type
_entity.pdbx_description
1 polymer ?
#
loop_
_entity_poly.entity_id
_entity_poly.type
_entity_poly.pdbx_seq_one_letter_code
_entity_poly.pdbx_strand_id
1 'polypeptide(L)'
;MFSDKANAIFQEVIEKYHEKDSVEQPFTNPYNSEEELISHLLYRKCWIDTVQWHYEDIIRDKHIDPVDALALKRQIDASNQDRTDTVEYIDSYFLEKFKAVEVKESATINSESPAWAIDRLSILALKIYHMNEEAQRKDASQEHQMKCKAKLDVLLEQRVDLSTAINQLLEDIAAGNKYMKVYKQMKMYNDDELNPVLRKK
;
A
#
# COMPACT_ATOMS: atom_id res chain seq x y z
N MET A 1 16.98 8.61 3.25
CA MET A 1 16.93 7.35 2.47
C MET A 1 15.62 7.28 1.69
N PHE A 2 15.43 6.31 0.77
CA PHE A 2 14.18 6.20 -0.01
C PHE A 2 12.97 5.98 0.90
N SER A 3 13.11 5.09 1.89
CA SER A 3 12.05 4.79 2.87
C SER A 3 11.55 6.02 3.63
N ASP A 4 12.42 7.00 3.93
CA ASP A 4 12.04 8.19 4.69
C ASP A 4 11.09 9.07 3.88
N LYS A 5 11.38 9.23 2.58
CA LYS A 5 10.49 9.92 1.65
C LYS A 5 9.14 9.20 1.54
N ALA A 6 9.16 7.87 1.41
CA ALA A 6 7.93 7.08 1.34
C ALA A 6 7.09 7.21 2.61
N ASN A 7 7.68 7.03 3.79
CA ASN A 7 6.99 7.19 5.08
C ASN A 7 6.40 8.60 5.27
N ALA A 8 7.13 9.64 4.87
CA ALA A 8 6.62 11.02 4.94
C ALA A 8 5.39 11.24 4.04
N ILE A 9 5.44 10.76 2.79
CA ILE A 9 4.30 10.83 1.87
C ILE A 9 3.11 10.03 2.40
N PHE A 10 3.35 8.83 2.94
CA PHE A 10 2.27 8.00 3.48
C PHE A 10 1.59 8.68 4.67
N GLN A 11 2.37 9.26 5.58
CA GLN A 11 1.83 10.04 6.69
C GLN A 11 1.01 11.24 6.19
N GLU A 12 1.53 12.00 5.22
CA GLU A 12 0.82 13.13 4.61
C GLU A 12 -0.54 12.71 4.02
N VAL A 13 -0.58 11.62 3.27
CA VAL A 13 -1.81 11.10 2.66
C VAL A 13 -2.83 10.71 3.73
N ILE A 14 -2.39 9.99 4.76
CA ILE A 14 -3.27 9.50 5.82
C ILE A 14 -3.85 10.68 6.59
N GLU A 15 -3.01 11.64 7.00
CA GLU A 15 -3.48 12.86 7.67
C GLU A 15 -4.45 13.64 6.79
N LYS A 16 -4.15 13.78 5.49
CA LYS A 16 -4.99 14.50 4.54
C LYS A 16 -6.36 13.86 4.35
N TYR A 17 -6.41 12.54 4.24
CA TYR A 17 -7.67 11.82 4.10
C TYR A 17 -8.57 12.03 5.34
N HIS A 18 -7.99 11.95 6.54
CA HIS A 18 -8.72 12.08 7.81
C HIS A 18 -9.13 13.52 8.15
N GLU A 19 -8.74 14.54 7.36
CA GLU A 19 -9.35 15.87 7.45
C GLU A 19 -10.85 15.85 7.10
N LYS A 20 -11.25 14.96 6.17
CA LYS A 20 -12.66 14.78 5.75
C LYS A 20 -13.25 13.46 6.18
N ASP A 21 -12.40 12.45 6.37
CA ASP A 21 -12.73 11.11 6.88
C ASP A 21 -13.93 10.46 6.17
N SER A 22 -13.90 10.49 4.83
CA SER A 22 -14.99 10.00 3.99
C SER A 22 -14.46 9.31 2.75
N VAL A 23 -15.03 8.14 2.43
CA VAL A 23 -14.68 7.36 1.23
C VAL A 23 -15.17 8.00 -0.08
N GLU A 24 -16.10 8.95 0.00
CA GLU A 24 -16.65 9.66 -1.18
C GLU A 24 -15.81 10.90 -1.56
N GLN A 25 -14.78 11.22 -0.80
CA GLN A 25 -14.01 12.43 -1.02
C GLN A 25 -13.21 12.35 -2.33
N PRO A 26 -13.14 13.46 -3.11
CA PRO A 26 -12.41 13.45 -4.38
C PRO A 26 -10.91 13.27 -4.14
N PHE A 27 -10.28 12.43 -4.97
CA PHE A 27 -8.83 12.27 -4.99
C PHE A 27 -8.17 13.49 -5.67
N THR A 28 -7.15 14.06 -5.04
CA THR A 28 -6.27 15.06 -5.64
C THR A 28 -4.84 14.73 -5.24
N ASN A 29 -3.93 14.68 -6.21
CA ASN A 29 -2.53 14.39 -5.96
C ASN A 29 -1.72 15.71 -5.95
N PRO A 30 -1.02 16.05 -4.86
CA PRO A 30 -0.22 17.27 -4.81
C PRO A 30 1.08 17.16 -5.63
N TYR A 31 1.52 15.95 -5.97
CA TYR A 31 2.74 15.69 -6.72
C TYR A 31 2.45 15.62 -8.22
N ASN A 32 3.26 16.31 -9.03
CA ASN A 32 3.11 16.30 -10.48
C ASN A 32 3.54 14.93 -11.06
N SER A 33 2.74 14.35 -11.96
CA SER A 33 3.01 13.02 -12.52
C SER A 33 4.18 12.96 -13.50
N GLU A 34 4.57 14.09 -14.10
CA GLU A 34 5.67 14.19 -15.06
C GLU A 34 6.99 14.52 -14.35
N GLU A 35 6.96 15.42 -13.37
CA GLU A 35 8.16 15.89 -12.67
C GLU A 35 8.51 15.05 -11.42
N GLU A 36 7.51 14.49 -10.75
CA GLU A 36 7.64 13.83 -9.45
C GLU A 36 7.01 12.44 -9.43
N LEU A 37 7.14 11.70 -10.54
CA LEU A 37 6.46 10.43 -10.79
C LEU A 37 6.45 9.48 -9.58
N ILE A 38 7.59 9.25 -8.92
CA ILE A 38 7.61 8.34 -7.76
C ILE A 38 6.85 8.89 -6.55
N SER A 39 6.91 10.19 -6.25
CA SER A 39 6.11 10.77 -5.17
C SER A 39 4.63 10.67 -5.50
N HIS A 40 4.28 10.96 -6.76
CA HIS A 40 2.92 10.87 -7.27
C HIS A 40 2.35 9.45 -7.12
N LEU A 41 3.12 8.42 -7.50
CA LEU A 41 2.69 7.03 -7.35
C LEU A 41 2.57 6.60 -5.90
N LEU A 42 3.51 6.98 -5.03
CA LEU A 42 3.44 6.68 -3.60
C LEU A 42 2.21 7.32 -2.94
N TYR A 43 1.90 8.57 -3.30
CA TYR A 43 0.72 9.28 -2.81
C TYR A 43 -0.57 8.57 -3.25
N ARG A 44 -0.71 8.29 -4.55
CA ARG A 44 -1.85 7.55 -5.11
C ARG A 44 -2.02 6.19 -4.43
N LYS A 45 -0.94 5.44 -4.30
CA LYS A 45 -0.94 4.12 -3.67
C LYS A 45 -1.48 4.19 -2.25
N CYS A 46 -0.95 5.07 -1.42
CA CYS A 46 -1.37 5.20 -0.04
C CYS A 46 -2.80 5.73 0.07
N TRP A 47 -3.26 6.53 -0.88
CA TRP A 47 -4.64 7.00 -0.92
C TRP A 47 -5.60 5.85 -1.17
N ILE A 48 -5.31 5.01 -2.17
CA ILE A 48 -6.09 3.79 -2.47
C ILE A 48 -6.18 2.91 -1.23
N ASP A 49 -5.06 2.65 -0.56
CA ASP A 49 -5.04 1.87 0.68
C ASP A 49 -5.91 2.49 1.78
N THR A 50 -5.85 3.81 1.93
CA THR A 50 -6.61 4.52 2.98
C THR A 50 -8.10 4.41 2.72
N VAL A 51 -8.54 4.67 1.48
CA VAL A 51 -9.95 4.50 1.08
C VAL A 51 -10.38 3.03 1.25
N GLN A 52 -9.54 2.07 0.84
CA GLN A 52 -9.82 0.65 0.95
C GLN A 52 -9.99 0.20 2.41
N TRP A 53 -9.18 0.75 3.33
CA TRP A 53 -9.32 0.50 4.78
C TRP A 53 -10.72 0.87 5.26
N HIS A 54 -11.19 2.07 4.90
CA HIS A 54 -12.50 2.56 5.31
C HIS A 54 -13.66 1.82 4.62
N TYR A 55 -13.50 1.40 3.37
CA TYR A 55 -14.45 0.47 2.74
C TYR A 55 -14.56 -0.85 3.50
N GLU A 56 -13.44 -1.40 3.97
CA GLU A 56 -13.42 -2.61 4.80
C GLU A 56 -14.07 -2.42 6.16
N ASP A 57 -14.01 -1.21 6.74
CA ASP A 57 -14.73 -0.90 7.98
C ASP A 57 -16.24 -0.81 7.76
N ILE A 58 -16.68 -0.14 6.68
CA ILE A 58 -18.11 0.00 6.36
C ILE A 58 -18.75 -1.37 6.07
N ILE A 59 -18.12 -2.23 5.26
CA ILE A 59 -18.67 -3.54 4.91
C ILE A 59 -18.74 -4.51 6.09
N ARG A 60 -18.05 -4.22 7.20
CA ARG A 60 -18.09 -5.02 8.44
C ARG A 60 -19.30 -4.71 9.32
N ASP A 61 -20.06 -3.66 9.02
CA ASP A 61 -21.34 -3.40 9.70
C ASP A 61 -22.32 -4.54 9.38
N LYS A 62 -22.83 -5.19 10.43
CA LYS A 62 -23.81 -6.29 10.30
C LYS A 62 -25.20 -5.80 9.92
N HIS A 63 -25.44 -4.50 9.98
CA HIS A 63 -26.73 -3.87 9.70
C HIS A 63 -26.76 -3.14 8.35
N ILE A 64 -25.68 -3.19 7.57
CA ILE A 64 -25.61 -2.61 6.22
C ILE A 64 -26.74 -3.17 5.33
N ASP A 65 -27.35 -2.29 4.53
CA ASP A 65 -28.34 -2.72 3.55
C ASP A 65 -27.69 -3.67 2.53
N PRO A 66 -28.30 -4.83 2.20
CA PRO A 66 -27.69 -5.79 1.28
C PRO A 66 -27.41 -5.25 -0.13
N VAL A 67 -28.20 -4.29 -0.61
CA VAL A 67 -27.97 -3.64 -1.93
C VAL A 67 -26.74 -2.76 -1.87
N ASP A 68 -26.62 -1.96 -0.80
CA ASP A 68 -25.45 -1.11 -0.56
C ASP A 68 -24.19 -1.95 -0.32
N ALA A 69 -24.31 -3.06 0.42
CA ALA A 69 -23.22 -4.00 0.64
C ALA A 69 -22.68 -4.60 -0.66
N LEU A 70 -23.56 -4.95 -1.61
CA LEU A 70 -23.14 -5.44 -2.92
C LEU A 70 -22.45 -4.36 -3.76
N ALA A 71 -22.96 -3.12 -3.72
CA ALA A 71 -22.34 -1.99 -4.39
C ALA A 71 -20.94 -1.72 -3.83
N LEU A 72 -20.81 -1.67 -2.50
CA LEU A 72 -19.54 -1.50 -1.79
C LEU A 72 -18.57 -2.65 -2.07
N LYS A 73 -19.06 -3.89 -2.12
CA LYS A 73 -18.20 -5.04 -2.46
C LYS A 73 -17.58 -4.91 -3.86
N ARG A 74 -18.33 -4.38 -4.83
CA ARG A 74 -17.80 -4.11 -6.18
C ARG A 74 -16.76 -3.00 -6.17
N GLN A 75 -16.96 -1.96 -5.35
CA GLN A 75 -15.96 -0.90 -5.14
C GLN A 75 -14.68 -1.44 -4.50
N ILE A 76 -14.80 -2.31 -3.49
CA ILE A 76 -13.69 -3.02 -2.86
C ILE A 76 -12.91 -3.87 -3.88
N ASP A 77 -13.60 -4.59 -4.76
CA ASP A 77 -12.95 -5.41 -5.79
C ASP A 77 -12.19 -4.56 -6.81
N ALA A 78 -12.79 -3.44 -7.25
CA ALA A 78 -12.15 -2.49 -8.16
C ALA A 78 -10.94 -1.80 -7.51
N SER A 79 -11.08 -1.36 -6.25
CA SER A 79 -10.01 -0.73 -5.47
C SER A 79 -8.84 -1.69 -5.23
N ASN A 80 -9.12 -2.97 -4.96
CA ASN A 80 -8.07 -3.99 -4.86
C ASN A 80 -7.32 -4.23 -6.18
N GLN A 81 -7.99 -4.07 -7.32
CA GLN A 81 -7.34 -4.14 -8.63
C GLN A 81 -6.46 -2.91 -8.86
N ASP A 82 -6.99 -1.70 -8.62
CA ASP A 82 -6.26 -0.44 -8.76
C ASP A 82 -5.01 -0.39 -7.85
N ARG A 83 -5.12 -0.95 -6.63
CA ARG A 83 -3.97 -1.12 -5.73
C ARG A 83 -2.89 -1.99 -6.35
N THR A 84 -3.23 -3.17 -6.87
CA THR A 84 -2.27 -4.05 -7.56
C THR A 84 -1.64 -3.34 -8.74
N ASP A 85 -2.46 -2.75 -9.61
CA ASP A 85 -1.99 -2.11 -10.85
C ASP A 85 -1.02 -0.96 -10.53
N THR A 86 -1.32 -0.19 -9.49
CA THR A 86 -0.44 0.87 -8.99
C THR A 86 0.89 0.30 -8.48
N VAL A 87 0.88 -0.82 -7.76
CA VAL A 87 2.11 -1.49 -7.31
C VAL A 87 2.95 -1.99 -8.49
N GLU A 88 2.33 -2.63 -9.49
CA GLU A 88 3.02 -3.07 -10.71
C GLU A 88 3.60 -1.88 -11.52
N TYR A 89 2.93 -0.73 -11.49
CA TYR A 89 3.44 0.47 -12.14
C TYR A 89 4.63 1.09 -11.39
N ILE A 90 4.64 1.04 -10.05
CA ILE A 90 5.83 1.38 -9.24
C ILE A 90 7.00 0.44 -9.57
N ASP A 91 6.73 -0.85 -9.79
CA ASP A 91 7.76 -1.80 -10.23
C ASP A 91 8.34 -1.42 -11.60
N SER A 92 7.49 -0.96 -12.52
CA SER A 92 7.92 -0.46 -13.83
C SER A 92 8.82 0.77 -13.70
N TYR A 93 8.54 1.68 -12.76
CA TYR A 93 9.42 2.80 -12.45
C TYR A 93 10.81 2.34 -11.98
N PHE A 94 10.88 1.36 -11.09
CA PHE A 94 12.18 0.85 -10.62
C PHE A 94 12.94 0.06 -11.69
N LEU A 95 12.24 -0.70 -12.53
CA LEU A 95 12.84 -1.37 -13.68
C LEU A 95 13.50 -0.36 -14.63
N GLU A 96 12.79 0.72 -14.96
CA GLU A 96 13.32 1.79 -15.80
C GLU A 96 14.50 2.49 -15.13
N LYS A 97 14.40 2.79 -13.83
CA LYS A 97 15.46 3.43 -13.04
C LYS A 97 16.76 2.61 -13.02
N PHE A 98 16.66 1.29 -12.94
CA PHE A 98 17.82 0.40 -12.84
C PHE A 98 18.18 -0.32 -14.15
N LYS A 99 17.58 0.06 -15.27
CA LYS A 99 17.78 -0.62 -16.57
C LYS A 99 19.24 -0.67 -17.05
N ALA A 100 20.04 0.31 -16.66
CA ALA A 100 21.44 0.45 -17.06
C ALA A 100 22.42 -0.18 -16.05
N VAL A 101 21.93 -0.78 -14.97
CA VAL A 101 22.79 -1.43 -13.98
C VAL A 101 23.27 -2.76 -14.55
N GLU A 102 24.59 -2.95 -14.58
CA GLU A 102 25.19 -4.24 -14.92
C GLU A 102 25.02 -5.22 -13.76
N VAL A 103 24.27 -6.29 -14.01
CA VAL A 103 24.03 -7.35 -13.04
C VAL A 103 25.28 -8.23 -12.95
N LYS A 104 25.81 -8.42 -11.73
CA LYS A 104 26.98 -9.28 -11.50
C LYS A 104 26.62 -10.74 -11.73
N GLU A 105 27.60 -11.55 -12.13
CA GLU A 105 27.40 -13.01 -12.27
C GLU A 105 26.97 -13.68 -10.96
N SER A 106 27.38 -13.12 -9.81
CA SER A 106 27.01 -13.59 -8.48
C SER A 106 25.70 -12.98 -7.95
N ALA A 107 24.97 -12.22 -8.77
CA ALA A 107 23.76 -11.56 -8.34
C ALA A 107 22.65 -12.55 -7.94
N THR A 108 21.90 -12.19 -6.90
CA THR A 108 20.82 -13.02 -6.37
C THR A 108 19.45 -12.36 -6.57
N ILE A 109 18.38 -13.12 -6.32
CA ILE A 109 17.03 -12.58 -6.27
C ILE A 109 16.63 -12.23 -4.84
N ASN A 110 15.65 -11.34 -4.72
CA ASN A 110 14.93 -11.14 -3.47
C ASN A 110 13.58 -11.88 -3.52
N SER A 111 12.99 -12.15 -2.35
CA SER A 111 11.69 -12.83 -2.26
C SER A 111 10.54 -12.05 -2.92
N GLU A 112 10.65 -10.72 -2.94
CA GLU A 112 9.68 -9.82 -3.57
C GLU A 112 10.39 -8.60 -4.18
N SER A 113 9.67 -7.90 -5.06
CA SER A 113 10.15 -6.68 -5.70
C SER A 113 10.11 -5.47 -4.74
N PRO A 114 10.84 -4.38 -5.07
CA PRO A 114 10.76 -3.14 -4.30
C PRO A 114 9.33 -2.61 -4.15
N ALA A 115 8.49 -2.68 -5.19
CA ALA A 115 7.14 -2.14 -5.11
C ALA A 115 6.25 -2.90 -4.12
N TRP A 116 6.36 -4.23 -4.05
CA TRP A 116 5.63 -5.04 -3.07
C TRP A 116 6.12 -4.80 -1.62
N ALA A 117 7.41 -4.54 -1.43
CA ALA A 117 7.92 -4.14 -0.12
C ALA A 117 7.35 -2.78 0.33
N ILE A 118 7.27 -1.83 -0.61
CA ILE A 118 6.68 -0.51 -0.41
C ILE A 118 5.16 -0.61 -0.17
N ASP A 119 4.47 -1.54 -0.83
CA ASP A 119 3.06 -1.82 -0.58
C ASP A 119 2.80 -2.14 0.89
N ARG A 120 3.60 -3.07 1.45
CA ARG A 120 3.56 -3.45 2.86
C ARG A 120 3.89 -2.28 3.79
N LEU A 121 4.83 -1.41 3.39
CA LEU A 121 5.19 -0.22 4.17
C LEU A 121 4.04 0.79 4.27
N SER A 122 3.29 1.00 3.18
CA SER A 122 2.13 1.90 3.18
C SER A 122 0.97 1.35 4.02
N ILE A 123 0.67 0.04 3.95
CA ILE A 123 -0.30 -0.60 4.85
C ILE A 123 0.15 -0.51 6.32
N LEU A 124 1.45 -0.63 6.58
CA LEU A 124 1.98 -0.51 7.92
C LEU A 124 1.84 0.92 8.47
N ALA A 125 1.97 1.95 7.63
CA ALA A 125 1.72 3.33 8.02
C ALA A 125 0.26 3.54 8.49
N LEU A 126 -0.71 2.97 7.77
CA LEU A 126 -2.13 2.98 8.19
C LEU A 126 -2.36 2.26 9.52
N LYS A 127 -1.78 1.06 9.68
CA LYS A 127 -1.86 0.31 10.95
C LYS A 127 -1.30 1.12 12.12
N ILE A 128 -0.17 1.80 11.92
CA ILE A 128 0.43 2.65 12.94
C ILE A 128 -0.49 3.80 13.30
N TYR A 129 -1.08 4.47 12.30
CA TYR A 129 -2.02 5.57 12.50
C TYR A 129 -3.20 5.15 13.39
N HIS A 130 -3.98 4.15 12.96
CA HIS A 130 -5.17 3.71 13.71
C HIS A 130 -4.83 3.04 15.04
N MET A 131 -3.71 2.31 15.14
CA MET A 131 -3.28 1.76 16.44
C MET A 131 -2.89 2.87 17.42
N ASN A 132 -2.31 3.98 16.93
CA ASN A 132 -2.00 5.12 17.75
C ASN A 132 -3.28 5.84 18.23
N GLU A 133 -4.32 5.95 17.39
CA GLU A 133 -5.63 6.45 17.83
C GLU A 133 -6.17 5.61 19.00
N GLU A 134 -6.18 4.27 18.86
CA GLU A 134 -6.65 3.37 19.93
C GLU A 134 -5.77 3.40 21.19
N ALA A 135 -4.46 3.59 21.05
CA ALA A 135 -3.54 3.73 22.18
C ALA A 135 -3.76 5.04 22.95
N GLN A 136 -4.27 6.09 22.28
CA GLN A 136 -4.53 7.41 22.85
C GLN A 136 -6.00 7.65 23.21
N ARG A 137 -6.89 6.68 22.94
CA ARG A 137 -8.33 6.80 23.13
C ARG A 137 -8.71 7.01 24.60
N LYS A 138 -9.18 8.21 24.94
CA LYS A 138 -9.38 8.68 26.34
C LYS A 138 -10.54 8.00 27.07
N ASP A 139 -11.54 7.51 26.34
CA ASP A 139 -12.70 6.78 26.85
C ASP A 139 -12.43 5.27 27.03
N ALA A 140 -11.26 4.77 26.59
CA ALA A 140 -10.88 3.38 26.78
C ALA A 140 -10.30 3.12 28.18
N SER A 141 -10.37 1.86 28.62
CA SER A 141 -9.73 1.45 29.87
C SER A 141 -8.20 1.56 29.78
N GLN A 142 -7.54 1.75 30.92
CA GLN A 142 -6.08 1.77 30.99
C GLN A 142 -5.47 0.45 30.47
N GLU A 143 -6.11 -0.69 30.75
CA GLU A 143 -5.67 -1.99 30.24
C GLU A 143 -5.72 -2.04 28.70
N HIS A 144 -6.76 -1.49 28.09
CA HIS A 144 -6.87 -1.38 26.63
C HIS A 144 -5.77 -0.50 26.05
N GLN A 145 -5.58 0.70 26.59
CA GLN A 145 -4.54 1.63 26.15
C GLN A 145 -3.14 1.00 26.24
N MET A 146 -2.84 0.29 27.33
CA MET A 146 -1.56 -0.43 27.48
C MET A 146 -1.38 -1.54 26.44
N LYS A 147 -2.42 -2.32 26.16
CA LYS A 147 -2.38 -3.37 25.13
C LYS A 147 -2.20 -2.76 23.73
N CYS A 148 -2.88 -1.67 23.41
CA CYS A 148 -2.74 -0.97 22.13
C CYS A 148 -1.36 -0.33 22.00
N LYS A 149 -0.82 0.26 23.07
CA LYS A 149 0.55 0.80 23.08
C LYS A 149 1.60 -0.28 22.81
N ALA A 150 1.50 -1.44 23.45
CA ALA A 150 2.42 -2.55 23.17
C ALA A 150 2.35 -3.02 21.71
N LYS A 151 1.15 -3.04 21.10
CA LYS A 151 1.00 -3.33 19.67
C LYS A 151 1.59 -2.23 18.80
N LEU A 152 1.40 -0.96 19.17
CA LEU A 152 1.97 0.18 18.47
C LEU A 152 3.50 0.10 18.44
N ASP A 153 4.13 -0.22 19.58
CA ASP A 153 5.58 -0.36 19.68
C ASP A 153 6.11 -1.43 18.69
N VAL A 154 5.42 -2.58 18.58
CA VAL A 154 5.76 -3.63 17.58
C VAL A 154 5.60 -3.12 16.15
N LEU A 155 4.53 -2.37 15.84
CA LEU A 155 4.34 -1.81 14.50
C LEU A 155 5.42 -0.78 14.14
N LEU A 156 5.86 0.02 15.11
CA LEU A 156 6.95 0.99 14.93
C LEU A 156 8.29 0.29 14.66
N GLU A 157 8.59 -0.80 15.37
CA GLU A 157 9.76 -1.65 15.12
C GLU A 157 9.70 -2.27 13.71
N GLN A 158 8.56 -2.85 13.33
CA GLN A 158 8.34 -3.38 11.98
C GLN A 158 8.59 -2.33 10.88
N ARG A 159 8.26 -1.05 11.13
CA ARG A 159 8.49 0.03 10.17
C ARG A 159 9.97 0.30 10.00
N VAL A 160 10.76 0.26 11.08
CA VAL A 160 12.22 0.42 11.03
C VAL A 160 12.84 -0.72 10.24
N ASP A 161 12.47 -1.97 10.56
CA ASP A 161 13.01 -3.16 9.90
C ASP A 161 12.68 -3.18 8.40
N LEU A 162 11.41 -2.93 8.06
CA LEU A 162 10.97 -2.92 6.67
C LEU A 162 11.59 -1.76 5.87
N SER A 163 11.72 -0.57 6.48
CA SER A 163 12.39 0.57 5.86
C SER A 163 13.86 0.26 5.58
N THR A 164 14.55 -0.36 6.53
CA THR A 164 15.95 -0.78 6.39
C THR A 164 16.10 -1.81 5.26
N ALA A 165 15.24 -2.82 5.25
CA ALA A 165 15.24 -3.86 4.22
C ALA A 165 14.97 -3.30 2.82
N ILE A 166 14.05 -2.33 2.68
CA ILE A 166 13.77 -1.65 1.41
C ILE A 166 14.99 -0.88 0.92
N ASN A 167 15.64 -0.09 1.78
CA ASN A 167 16.82 0.67 1.39
C ASN A 167 17.95 -0.26 0.96
N GLN A 168 18.24 -1.31 1.75
CA GLN A 168 19.26 -2.29 1.40
C GLN A 168 18.96 -2.99 0.07
N LEU A 169 17.70 -3.36 -0.17
CA LEU A 169 17.29 -3.97 -1.44
C LEU A 169 17.56 -3.03 -2.63
N LEU A 170 17.21 -1.75 -2.50
CA LEU A 170 17.43 -0.76 -3.55
C LEU A 170 18.93 -0.49 -3.78
N GLU A 171 19.74 -0.47 -2.71
CA GLU A 171 21.20 -0.35 -2.79
C GLU A 171 21.83 -1.57 -3.46
N ASP A 172 21.40 -2.78 -3.08
CA ASP A 172 21.87 -4.04 -3.68
C ASP A 172 21.52 -4.12 -5.18
N ILE A 173 20.33 -3.66 -5.56
CA ILE A 173 19.92 -3.58 -6.96
C ILE A 173 20.80 -2.56 -7.69
N ALA A 174 21.00 -1.36 -7.13
CA ALA A 174 21.84 -0.33 -7.74
C ALA A 174 23.31 -0.77 -7.91
N ALA A 175 23.81 -1.61 -7.01
CA ALA A 175 25.17 -2.17 -7.05
C ALA A 175 25.30 -3.44 -7.93
N GLY A 176 24.21 -3.89 -8.55
CA GLY A 176 24.17 -5.11 -9.37
C GLY A 176 24.33 -6.41 -8.55
N ASN A 177 24.19 -6.35 -7.22
CA ASN A 177 24.25 -7.52 -6.33
C ASN A 177 22.92 -8.29 -6.31
N LYS A 178 21.82 -7.61 -6.63
CA LYS A 178 20.50 -8.21 -6.86
C LYS A 178 19.94 -7.74 -8.18
N TYR A 179 19.17 -8.60 -8.83
CA TYR A 179 18.41 -8.21 -10.01
C TYR A 179 16.92 -8.18 -9.72
N MET A 180 16.22 -7.26 -10.37
CA MET A 180 14.77 -7.17 -10.29
C MET A 180 14.13 -8.27 -11.13
N LYS A 181 13.23 -9.03 -10.50
CA LYS A 181 12.33 -9.95 -11.19
C LYS A 181 10.91 -9.61 -10.79
N VAL A 182 10.10 -9.21 -11.77
CA VAL A 182 8.70 -8.83 -11.54
C VAL A 182 7.77 -9.89 -12.12
N TYR A 183 6.67 -10.14 -11.43
CA TYR A 183 5.59 -11.00 -11.89
C TYR A 183 4.32 -10.19 -11.89
N LYS A 184 3.59 -10.18 -13.01
CA LYS A 184 2.24 -9.61 -13.05
C LYS A 184 1.28 -10.54 -12.32
N GLN A 185 0.25 -9.96 -11.71
CA GLN A 185 -0.76 -10.71 -10.99
C GLN A 185 -1.57 -11.58 -11.97
N MET A 186 -1.64 -12.88 -11.70
CA MET A 186 -2.33 -13.86 -12.55
C MET A 186 -3.79 -14.08 -12.11
N LYS A 187 -4.56 -12.99 -11.93
CA LYS A 187 -5.99 -13.09 -11.54
C LYS A 187 -6.84 -13.49 -12.75
N MET A 188 -7.53 -14.62 -12.67
CA MET A 188 -8.39 -15.11 -13.75
C MET A 188 -9.84 -14.60 -13.66
N TYR A 189 -10.33 -14.22 -12.48
CA TYR A 189 -11.75 -13.95 -12.27
C TYR A 189 -12.17 -12.50 -12.57
N ASN A 190 -11.21 -11.58 -12.70
CA ASN A 190 -11.48 -10.19 -13.11
C ASN A 190 -11.44 -10.01 -14.64
N ASP A 191 -11.02 -11.04 -15.36
CA ASP A 191 -10.91 -11.05 -16.81
C ASP A 191 -12.16 -11.70 -17.41
N ASP A 192 -12.90 -10.94 -18.24
CA ASP A 192 -14.14 -11.39 -18.89
C ASP A 192 -13.92 -12.62 -19.78
N GLU A 193 -12.73 -12.73 -20.39
CA GLU A 193 -12.31 -13.85 -21.19
C GLU A 193 -11.75 -15.01 -20.37
N LEU A 194 -11.55 -14.90 -19.05
CA LEU A 194 -11.09 -15.99 -18.18
C LEU A 194 -12.14 -16.45 -17.16
N ASN A 195 -13.06 -15.59 -16.76
CA ASN A 195 -14.08 -15.90 -15.77
C ASN A 195 -15.26 -16.69 -16.38
N PRO A 196 -15.52 -17.94 -15.97
CA PRO A 196 -16.62 -18.75 -16.52
C PRO A 196 -18.03 -18.17 -16.32
N VAL A 197 -18.21 -17.27 -15.36
CA VAL A 197 -19.48 -16.57 -15.11
C VAL A 197 -19.66 -15.39 -16.06
N LEU A 198 -18.57 -14.71 -16.44
CA LEU A 198 -18.59 -13.55 -17.33
C LEU A 198 -18.60 -13.97 -18.81
N ARG A 199 -17.85 -15.03 -19.17
CA ARG A 199 -17.82 -15.63 -20.53
C ARG A 199 -19.17 -16.10 -21.06
N LYS A 200 -20.16 -16.36 -20.19
CA LYS A 200 -21.47 -16.91 -20.58
C LYS A 200 -22.50 -15.84 -20.95
N LYS A 201 -22.10 -14.57 -20.99
CA LYS A 201 -22.88 -13.48 -21.60
C LYS A 201 -22.54 -13.33 -23.07
#